data_AF-A0A967H0H0-F1
#
_entry.id   AF-A0A967H0H0-F1
#
_cell.length_a   1.000
_cell.length_b   1.000
_cell.length_c   1.000
_cell.angle_alpha   90.00
_cell.angle_beta   90.00
_cell.angle_gamma   90.00
#
_symmetry.space_group_name_H-M   'P 1'
#
loop_
_entity.id
_entity.type
_entity.pdbx_description
1 polymer ?
#
loop_
_entity_poly.entity_id
_entity_poly.type
_entity_poly.pdbx_seq_one_letter_code
_entity_poly.pdbx_strand_id
1 'polypeptide(L)'
;TALGKRGEVEVPAGAEVIDLKGKVLFPGMICTHSHIGRVEGGDRSTPIQPEVRVLDSVDVLDSTFEKARAGGLTMVNIMSGSGHLLSGQTIYLKLRDGTTIEDLALRNQDGS
;
A
#
# COMPACT_ATOMS: atom_id res chain seq x y z
N THR A 1 19.82 -3.93 12.68
CA THR A 1 19.04 -5.12 12.32
C THR A 1 19.98 -6.28 12.17
N ALA A 2 19.70 -7.44 12.79
CA ALA A 2 20.54 -8.63 12.66
C ALA A 2 19.79 -9.70 11.85
N LEU A 3 20.48 -10.33 10.90
CA LEU A 3 19.99 -11.38 10.02
C LEU A 3 21.02 -12.51 10.05
N GLY A 4 20.59 -13.74 10.26
CA GLY A 4 21.49 -14.88 10.37
C GLY A 4 20.76 -16.15 10.77
N LYS A 5 21.47 -17.28 10.80
CA LYS A 5 20.88 -18.56 11.21
C LYS A 5 20.60 -18.56 12.72
N ARG A 6 19.74 -19.48 13.14
CA ARG A 6 19.48 -19.73 14.56
C ARG A 6 20.80 -20.04 15.29
N GLY A 7 21.09 -19.29 16.35
CA GLY A 7 22.32 -19.43 17.14
C GLY A 7 23.50 -18.58 16.66
N GLU A 8 23.41 -17.95 15.48
CA GLU A 8 24.42 -17.01 14.96
C GLU A 8 24.03 -15.54 15.19
N VAL A 9 22.82 -15.31 15.71
CA VAL A 9 22.26 -13.97 15.98
C VAL A 9 21.92 -13.87 17.45
N GLU A 10 22.41 -12.82 18.09
CA GLU A 10 22.01 -12.46 19.45
C GLU A 10 20.55 -11.96 19.44
N VAL A 11 19.68 -12.68 20.15
CA VAL A 11 18.29 -12.29 20.33
C VAL A 11 18.21 -11.39 21.56
N PRO A 12 17.74 -10.13 21.44
CA PRO A 12 17.64 -9.22 22.58
C PRO A 12 16.80 -9.81 23.71
N ALA A 13 17.19 -9.53 24.96
CA ALA A 13 16.43 -9.95 26.13
C ALA A 13 14.99 -9.37 26.08
N GLY A 14 13.99 -10.23 26.27
CA GLY A 14 12.58 -9.84 26.24
C GLY A 14 11.97 -9.69 24.83
N ALA A 15 12.70 -10.04 23.76
CA ALA A 15 12.12 -10.07 22.42
C ALA A 15 11.00 -11.13 22.30
N GLU A 16 9.95 -10.80 21.55
CA GLU A 16 8.94 -11.77 21.16
C GLU A 16 9.54 -12.82 20.21
N VAL A 17 9.35 -14.10 20.53
CA VAL A 17 9.83 -15.23 19.72
C VAL A 17 8.65 -15.93 19.06
N ILE A 18 8.61 -15.86 17.74
CA ILE A 18 7.57 -16.48 16.91
C ILE A 18 8.17 -17.69 16.17
N ASP A 19 7.68 -18.90 16.45
CA ASP A 19 8.10 -20.11 15.74
C ASP A 19 7.39 -20.25 14.39
N LEU A 20 8.16 -20.12 13.30
CA LEU A 20 7.69 -20.25 11.92
C LEU A 20 8.13 -21.58 11.28
N LYS A 21 8.42 -22.62 12.06
CA LYS A 21 8.82 -23.94 11.53
C LYS A 21 7.81 -24.46 10.49
N GLY A 22 8.33 -24.81 9.31
CA GLY A 22 7.51 -25.30 8.20
C GLY A 22 6.69 -24.21 7.49
N LYS A 23 6.92 -22.93 7.79
CA LYS A 23 6.36 -21.78 7.08
C LYS A 23 7.44 -21.10 6.24
N VAL A 24 7.00 -20.25 5.32
CA VAL A 24 7.87 -19.40 4.51
C VAL A 24 7.63 -17.96 4.94
N LEU A 25 8.70 -17.28 5.34
CA LEU A 25 8.70 -15.84 5.56
C LEU A 25 9.15 -15.17 4.27
N PHE A 26 8.33 -14.27 3.74
CA PHE A 26 8.62 -13.48 2.56
C PHE A 26 8.36 -12.00 2.86
N PRO A 27 9.05 -11.07 2.17
CA PRO A 27 8.75 -9.65 2.32
C PRO A 27 7.34 -9.37 1.81
N GLY A 28 6.69 -8.37 2.39
CA GLY A 28 5.40 -7.89 1.87
C GLY A 28 5.51 -7.50 0.40
N MET A 29 4.54 -7.95 -0.41
CA MET A 29 4.53 -7.67 -1.84
C MET A 29 4.09 -6.24 -2.12
N ILE A 30 4.56 -5.70 -3.24
CA ILE A 30 4.23 -4.35 -3.73
C ILE A 30 3.46 -4.49 -5.03
N CYS A 31 2.24 -3.99 -5.06
CA CYS A 31 1.44 -3.91 -6.29
C CYS A 31 1.61 -2.52 -6.91
N THR A 32 2.27 -2.42 -8.06
CA THR A 32 2.57 -1.12 -8.70
C THR A 32 1.46 -0.60 -9.60
N HIS A 33 0.36 -1.35 -9.77
CA HIS A 33 -0.78 -0.95 -10.59
C HIS A 33 -2.05 -1.55 -10.02
N SER A 34 -2.91 -0.73 -9.42
CA SER A 34 -4.18 -1.19 -8.87
C SER A 34 -5.28 -0.11 -8.92
N HIS A 35 -6.51 -0.58 -8.77
CA HIS A 35 -7.73 0.23 -8.75
C HIS A 35 -8.58 -0.06 -7.49
N ILE A 36 -7.94 -0.58 -6.43
CA ILE A 36 -8.61 -0.87 -5.15
C ILE A 36 -8.97 0.44 -4.42
N GLY A 37 -9.85 0.39 -3.43
CA GLY A 37 -10.25 1.58 -2.68
C GLY A 37 -11.30 2.45 -3.40
N ARG A 38 -12.06 1.86 -4.34
CA ARG A 38 -13.20 2.49 -5.04
C ARG A 38 -12.93 3.95 -5.43
N VAL A 39 -11.89 4.17 -6.24
CA VAL A 39 -11.55 5.49 -6.76
C VAL A 39 -12.71 6.00 -7.63
N GLU A 40 -13.64 6.74 -7.02
CA GLU A 40 -14.83 7.29 -7.67
C GLU A 40 -14.61 8.74 -8.07
N GLY A 41 -15.08 9.12 -9.26
CA GLY A 41 -15.05 10.52 -9.72
C GLY A 41 -13.68 11.07 -10.10
N GLY A 42 -12.63 10.24 -10.10
CA GLY A 42 -11.25 10.68 -10.35
C GLY A 42 -11.00 11.26 -11.73
N ASP A 43 -11.60 10.74 -12.82
CA ASP A 43 -11.15 11.08 -14.18
C ASP A 43 -12.25 11.06 -15.25
N ARG A 44 -13.54 11.24 -14.90
CA ARG A 44 -14.68 10.98 -15.81
C ARG A 44 -15.27 12.21 -16.49
N SER A 45 -14.64 13.38 -16.37
CA SER A 45 -15.20 14.64 -16.85
C SER A 45 -14.71 15.03 -18.25
N THR A 46 -13.46 14.68 -18.60
CA THR A 46 -12.86 14.99 -19.90
C THR A 46 -11.78 13.95 -20.26
N PRO A 47 -11.37 13.82 -21.54
CA PRO A 47 -10.28 12.91 -21.92
C PRO A 47 -8.90 13.24 -21.33
N ILE A 48 -8.67 14.48 -20.91
CA ILE A 48 -7.38 14.96 -20.36
C ILE A 48 -7.63 15.69 -19.04
N GLN A 49 -7.16 15.09 -17.95
CA GLN A 49 -7.36 15.59 -16.58
C GLN A 49 -6.09 15.39 -15.72
N PRO A 50 -4.94 16.01 -16.05
CA PRO A 50 -3.71 15.85 -15.26
C PRO A 50 -3.81 16.37 -13.81
N GLU A 51 -4.77 17.26 -13.53
CA GLU A 51 -4.95 17.94 -12.25
C GLU A 51 -5.63 17.08 -11.17
N VAL A 52 -6.30 16.00 -11.55
CA VAL A 52 -7.02 15.13 -10.60
C VAL A 52 -6.03 14.23 -9.86
N ARG A 53 -6.36 13.91 -8.61
CA ARG A 53 -5.48 13.14 -7.72
C ARG A 53 -6.27 12.01 -7.10
N VAL A 54 -5.77 10.78 -7.22
CA VAL A 54 -6.38 9.63 -6.55
C VAL A 54 -6.43 9.80 -5.03
N LEU A 55 -5.47 10.54 -4.47
CA LEU A 55 -5.45 10.95 -3.05
C LEU A 55 -6.80 11.52 -2.59
N ASP A 56 -7.47 12.29 -3.43
CA ASP A 56 -8.69 13.03 -3.07
C ASP A 56 -9.97 12.18 -3.17
N SER A 57 -9.89 10.97 -3.75
CA SER A 57 -11.07 10.18 -4.12
C SER A 57 -11.04 8.73 -3.65
N VAL A 58 -9.92 8.26 -3.10
CA VAL A 58 -9.79 6.88 -2.63
C VAL A 58 -10.47 6.69 -1.27
N ASP A 59 -11.30 5.65 -1.16
CA ASP A 59 -11.88 5.20 0.10
C ASP A 59 -10.97 4.17 0.77
N VAL A 60 -10.19 4.63 1.75
CA VAL A 60 -9.25 3.79 2.51
C VAL A 60 -9.91 2.76 3.41
N LEU A 61 -11.22 2.88 3.67
CA LEU A 61 -11.99 1.93 4.46
C LEU A 61 -12.62 0.83 3.61
N ASP A 62 -12.44 0.88 2.29
CA ASP A 62 -12.99 -0.13 1.40
C ASP A 62 -12.38 -1.53 1.67
N SER A 63 -13.25 -2.53 1.70
CA SER A 63 -12.89 -3.93 1.98
C SER A 63 -11.81 -4.53 1.06
N THR A 64 -11.55 -3.94 -0.11
CA THR A 64 -10.49 -4.38 -1.02
C THR A 64 -9.09 -4.22 -0.42
N PHE A 65 -8.88 -3.28 0.51
CA PHE A 65 -7.62 -3.15 1.24
C PHE A 65 -7.35 -4.35 2.16
N GLU A 66 -8.36 -4.84 2.87
CA GLU A 66 -8.24 -6.07 3.68
C GLU A 66 -7.91 -7.28 2.82
N LYS A 67 -8.59 -7.40 1.67
CA LYS A 67 -8.35 -8.48 0.71
C LYS A 67 -6.92 -8.42 0.16
N ALA A 68 -6.42 -7.23 -0.14
CA ALA A 68 -5.04 -7.03 -0.59
C ALA A 68 -4.03 -7.47 0.49
N ARG A 69 -4.24 -7.08 1.76
CA ARG A 69 -3.39 -7.50 2.88
C ARG A 69 -3.41 -9.01 3.10
N ALA A 70 -4.59 -9.63 3.04
CA ALA A 70 -4.74 -11.08 3.14
C ALA A 70 -4.00 -11.82 2.00
N GLY A 71 -3.88 -11.19 0.83
CA GLY A 71 -3.08 -11.68 -0.30
C GLY A 71 -1.56 -11.47 -0.16
N GLY A 72 -1.09 -10.87 0.94
CA GLY A 72 0.33 -10.60 1.19
C GLY A 72 0.84 -9.28 0.61
N LEU A 73 -0.04 -8.40 0.12
CA LEU A 73 0.34 -7.05 -0.29
C LEU A 73 0.53 -6.16 0.94
N THR A 74 1.62 -5.41 0.97
CA THR A 74 1.91 -4.41 2.03
C THR A 74 2.01 -2.99 1.50
N MET A 75 2.12 -2.84 0.18
CA MET A 75 2.10 -1.54 -0.48
C MET A 75 1.43 -1.64 -1.84
N VAL A 76 0.69 -0.60 -2.20
CA VAL A 76 -0.05 -0.53 -3.46
C VAL A 76 0.13 0.86 -4.07
N ASN A 77 0.29 0.93 -5.39
CA ASN A 77 0.01 2.13 -6.16
C ASN A 77 -1.46 2.08 -6.61
N ILE A 78 -2.19 3.14 -6.35
CA ILE A 78 -3.59 3.30 -6.74
C ILE A 78 -3.68 4.39 -7.80
N MET A 79 -4.36 4.08 -8.88
CA MET A 79 -4.53 4.95 -10.03
C MET A 79 -5.93 4.89 -10.61
N SER A 80 -6.32 5.92 -11.34
CA SER A 80 -7.52 5.93 -12.17
C SER A 80 -7.46 4.85 -13.26
N GLY A 81 -8.61 4.45 -13.81
CA GLY A 81 -8.69 3.46 -14.89
C GLY A 81 -8.08 3.98 -16.20
N SER A 82 -7.85 3.08 -17.15
CA SER A 82 -7.28 3.41 -18.47
C SER A 82 -8.31 3.97 -19.47
N GLY A 83 -9.40 4.57 -18.98
CA GLY A 83 -10.54 4.99 -19.82
C GLY A 83 -10.32 6.29 -20.58
N HIS A 84 -9.30 7.07 -20.22
CA HIS A 84 -9.03 8.42 -20.72
C HIS A 84 -7.58 8.56 -21.18
N LEU A 85 -7.28 9.64 -21.92
CA LEU A 85 -5.93 9.87 -22.45
C LEU A 85 -4.94 10.25 -21.34
N LEU A 86 -5.38 11.02 -20.35
CA LEU A 86 -4.59 11.42 -19.18
C LEU A 86 -5.49 11.51 -17.94
N SER A 87 -5.30 10.61 -16.96
CA SER A 87 -6.18 10.46 -15.79
C SER A 87 -5.58 10.93 -14.45
N GLY A 88 -4.60 11.84 -14.51
CA GLY A 88 -4.05 12.51 -13.33
C GLY A 88 -3.02 11.72 -12.53
N GLN A 89 -2.98 12.02 -11.24
CA GLN A 89 -1.91 11.60 -10.33
C GLN A 89 -2.28 10.34 -9.53
N THR A 90 -1.31 9.44 -9.41
CA THR A 90 -1.43 8.18 -8.65
C THR A 90 -0.88 8.37 -7.23
N ILE A 91 -1.16 7.42 -6.33
CA ILE A 91 -0.62 7.45 -4.96
C ILE A 91 -0.14 6.08 -4.51
N TYR A 92 0.98 6.05 -3.80
CA TYR A 92 1.44 4.85 -3.08
C TYR A 92 0.92 4.84 -1.64
N LEU A 93 0.22 3.78 -1.26
CA LEU A 93 -0.26 3.54 0.09
C LEU A 93 0.45 2.34 0.70
N LYS A 94 0.93 2.49 1.93
CA LYS A 94 1.39 1.38 2.78
C LYS A 94 0.19 0.85 3.55
N LEU A 95 -0.09 -0.44 3.40
CA LEU A 95 -1.25 -1.11 4.01
C LEU A 95 -0.98 -1.47 5.48
N ARG A 96 -0.69 -0.45 6.29
CA ARG A 96 -0.56 -0.52 7.76
C ARG A 96 -1.90 -0.21 8.42
N ASP A 97 -1.96 -0.37 9.73
CA ASP A 97 -3.13 0.04 10.50
C ASP A 97 -3.31 1.57 10.40
N GLY A 98 -4.52 1.98 10.02
CA GLY A 98 -4.87 3.37 9.77
C GLY A 98 -6.30 3.48 9.26
N THR A 99 -6.92 4.63 9.48
CA THR A 99 -8.31 4.89 9.05
C THR A 99 -8.42 6.11 8.15
N THR A 100 -7.32 6.84 7.96
CA THR A 100 -7.24 8.02 7.10
C THR A 100 -6.28 7.80 5.95
N ILE A 101 -6.41 8.60 4.90
CA ILE A 101 -5.50 8.55 3.76
C ILE A 101 -4.08 8.96 4.17
N GLU A 102 -3.94 9.87 5.12
CA GLU A 102 -2.66 10.30 5.68
C GLU A 102 -1.95 9.18 6.44
N ASP A 103 -2.68 8.32 7.16
CA ASP A 103 -2.09 7.18 7.86
C ASP A 103 -1.43 6.22 6.86
N LEU A 104 -2.06 6.01 5.71
CA LEU A 104 -1.62 5.02 4.72
C LEU A 104 -0.65 5.61 3.69
N ALA A 105 -0.75 6.90 3.37
CA ALA A 105 0.05 7.55 2.34
C ALA A 105 1.54 7.44 2.63
N LEU A 106 2.30 7.05 1.60
CA LEU A 106 3.75 7.16 1.61
C LEU A 106 4.12 8.58 1.16
N ARG A 107 4.67 9.37 2.08
CA ARG A 107 5.15 10.73 1.81
C ARG A 107 6.65 10.83 1.98
N ASN A 108 7.26 11.73 1.22
CA ASN A 108 8.64 12.14 1.41
C ASN A 108 8.78 13.00 2.68
N GLN A 109 10.02 13.23 3.12
CA GLN A 109 10.30 14.01 4.34
C GLN A 109 9.85 15.48 4.25
N ASP A 110 9.77 16.02 3.05
CA ASP A 110 9.26 17.37 2.75
C ASP A 110 7.72 17.42 2.65
N GLY A 111 7.06 16.28 2.86
CA GLY A 111 5.60 16.16 2.80
C GLY A 111 5.04 15.89 1.40
N SER A 112 5.90 15.83 0.37
CA SER A 112 5.50 15.49 -1.00
C SER A 112 5.05 14.05 -1.14
#